data_AF-A0A955DSH3-F1
#
_entry.id   AF-A0A955DSH3-F1
#
_cell.length_a   1.000
_cell.length_b   1.000
_cell.length_c   1.000
_cell.angle_alpha   90.00
_cell.angle_beta   90.00
_cell.angle_gamma   90.00
#
_symmetry.space_group_name_H-M   'P 1'
#
loop_
_entity.id
_entity.type
_entity.pdbx_description
1 polymer ?
#
loop_
_entity_poly.entity_id
_entity_poly.type
_entity_poly.pdbx_seq_one_letter_code
_entity_poly.pdbx_strand_id
1 'polypeptide(L)' 'RVVGEIRARGGHARRSSKSTRNVGKLLKDAVGQCARRAVIIESASEATIKDLDSGEQVSCAIESIAATVT' A
#
# COMPACT_ATOMS: atom_id res chain seq x y z
N ARG A 1 -10.19 -0.63 7.23
CA ARG A 1 -11.09 -0.33 6.11
C ARG A 1 -10.44 -0.61 4.76
N VAL A 2 -9.37 0.10 4.38
CA VAL A 2 -8.65 -0.04 3.08
C VAL A 2 -8.38 -1.50 2.64
N VAL A 3 -7.74 -2.31 3.49
CA VAL A 3 -7.45 -3.72 3.14
C VAL A 3 -8.71 -4.55 2.90
N GLY A 4 -9.78 -4.28 3.64
CA GLY A 4 -11.07 -4.95 3.45
C GLY A 4 -11.72 -4.56 2.13
N GLU A 5 -11.66 -3.28 1.75
CA GLU A 5 -12.19 -2.79 0.47
C GLU A 5 -11.44 -3.37 -0.73
N ILE A 6 -10.10 -3.48 -0.67
CA ILE A 6 -9.31 -4.11 -1.74
C ILE A 6 -9.69 -5.59 -1.88
N ARG A 7 -9.82 -6.31 -0.76
CA ARG A 7 -10.24 -7.72 -0.76
C ARG A 7 -11.66 -7.91 -1.28
N ALA A 8 -12.59 -7.01 -0.93
CA ALA A 8 -13.96 -7.05 -1.42
C ALA A 8 -14.06 -6.86 -2.94
N ARG A 9 -13.06 -6.20 -3.55
CA ARG A 9 -12.93 -6.05 -5.02
C ARG A 9 -12.15 -7.19 -5.69
N GLY A 10 -11.81 -8.26 -4.95
CA GLY A 10 -11.08 -9.42 -5.47
C GLY A 10 -9.56 -9.28 -5.44
N GLY A 11 -9.02 -8.19 -4.91
CA GLY A 11 -7.58 -7.96 -4.80
C GLY A 11 -6.94 -8.65 -3.59
N HIS A 12 -5.71 -9.13 -3.73
CA HIS A 12 -4.92 -9.64 -2.60
C HIS A 12 -4.23 -8.49 -1.86
N ALA A 13 -4.62 -8.26 -0.61
CA ALA A 13 -4.02 -7.21 0.23
C ALA A 13 -3.66 -7.72 1.62
N ARG A 14 -2.56 -7.21 2.17
CA ARG A 14 -2.08 -7.49 3.54
C ARG A 14 -1.71 -6.18 4.22
N ARG A 15 -1.97 -6.09 5.54
CA ARG A 15 -1.54 -4.96 6.36
C ARG A 15 -0.31 -5.36 7.16
N SER A 16 0.72 -4.54 7.14
CA SER A 16 1.81 -4.65 8.12
C SER A 16 1.41 -3.94 9.42
N SER A 17 1.58 -4.62 10.56
CA SER A 17 1.45 -4.04 11.90
C SER A 17 2.80 -3.64 12.50
N LYS A 18 3.90 -3.83 11.75
CA LYS A 18 5.26 -3.45 12.18
C LYS A 18 5.35 -1.92 12.25
N SER A 19 5.79 -1.41 13.41
CA SER A 19 6.03 0.02 13.61
C SER A 19 7.52 0.34 13.48
N THR A 20 7.87 1.25 12.57
CA THR A 20 9.25 1.74 12.42
C THR A 20 9.25 3.11 11.76
N ARG A 21 10.23 3.95 12.11
CA ARG A 21 10.51 5.21 11.40
C ARG A 21 11.14 5.00 10.02
N ASN A 22 11.72 3.81 9.76
CA ASN A 22 12.35 3.50 8.49
C ASN A 22 11.38 2.77 7.56
N VAL A 23 10.64 3.53 6.75
CA VAL A 23 9.69 2.99 5.76
C VAL A 23 10.36 2.02 4.78
N GLY A 24 11.64 2.23 4.47
CA GLY A 24 12.41 1.34 3.59
C GLY A 24 12.48 -0.10 4.09
N LYS A 25 12.48 -0.34 5.42
CA LYS A 25 12.41 -1.70 5.98
C LYS A 25 11.06 -2.37 5.69
N LEU A 26 9.98 -1.60 5.72
CA LEU A 26 8.63 -2.10 5.40
C LEU A 26 8.48 -2.37 3.90
N LEU A 27 9.07 -1.52 3.05
CA LEU A 27 9.10 -1.75 1.60
C LEU A 27 9.86 -3.03 1.24
N LYS A 28 11.02 -3.27 1.87
CA LYS A 28 11.77 -4.52 1.68
C LYS A 28 10.95 -5.75 2.11
N ASP A 29 10.19 -5.65 3.20
CA ASP A 29 9.31 -6.71 3.68
C ASP A 29 8.14 -6.98 2.71
N ALA A 30 7.60 -5.93 2.08
CA ALA A 30 6.56 -6.06 1.05
C ALA A 30 7.11 -6.74 -0.22
N VAL A 31 8.30 -6.36 -0.68
CA VAL A 31 9.01 -7.02 -1.79
C VAL A 31 9.29 -8.50 -1.47
N GLY A 32 9.76 -8.79 -0.26
CA GLY A 32 9.99 -10.18 0.20
C GLY A 32 8.72 -11.03 0.27
N GLN A 33 7.54 -10.41 0.28
CA GLN A 33 6.23 -11.08 0.19
C GLN A 33 5.66 -11.10 -1.24
N CYS A 34 6.47 -10.76 -2.24
CA CYS A 34 6.07 -10.67 -3.65
C CYS A 34 4.89 -9.72 -3.89
N ALA A 35 4.77 -8.63 -3.11
CA ALA A 35 3.79 -7.60 -3.38
C ALA A 35 4.22 -6.78 -4.61
N ARG A 36 3.27 -6.50 -5.52
CA ARG A 36 3.49 -5.62 -6.67
C ARG A 36 3.42 -4.13 -6.32
N ARG A 37 2.61 -3.81 -5.31
CA ARG A 37 2.36 -2.43 -4.87
C ARG A 37 2.43 -2.35 -3.36
N ALA A 38 2.96 -1.25 -2.85
CA ALA A 38 2.95 -0.90 -1.44
C ALA A 38 2.10 0.36 -1.24
N VAL A 39 1.15 0.31 -0.31
CA VAL A 39 0.33 1.46 0.07
C VAL A 39 0.82 1.98 1.42
N ILE A 40 1.29 3.22 1.43
CA ILE A 40 1.78 3.93 2.61
C ILE A 40 0.69 4.89 3.06
N ILE A 41 0.16 4.69 4.26
CA ILE A 41 -0.86 5.57 4.84
C ILE A 41 -0.13 6.63 5.66
N GLU A 42 -0.18 7.89 5.22
CA GLU A 42 0.55 9.00 5.85
C GLU A 42 -0.32 9.72 6.88
N SER A 43 -1.63 9.81 6.62
CA SER A 43 -2.59 10.46 7.51
C SER A 43 -3.96 9.77 7.45
N ALA A 44 -5.01 10.43 7.94
CA ALA A 44 -6.38 9.95 7.81
C ALA A 44 -7.01 10.23 6.43
N SER A 45 -6.36 11.07 5.61
CA SER A 45 -6.86 11.49 4.29
C SER A 45 -5.90 11.15 3.15
N GLU A 46 -4.61 11.02 3.42
CA GLU A 46 -3.57 10.87 2.41
C GLU A 46 -2.85 9.54 2.48
N ALA A 47 -2.57 8.99 1.29
CA ALA A 47 -1.76 7.81 1.12
C ALA A 47 -0.91 7.90 -0.15
N THR A 48 0.23 7.24 -0.11
CA THR A 48 1.14 7.10 -1.25
C THR A 48 1.12 5.65 -1.72
N ILE A 49 0.83 5.44 -3.00
CA ILE A 49 0.93 4.14 -3.65
C ILE A 49 2.29 4.08 -4.35
N LYS A 50 3.09 3.09 -3.97
CA LYS A 50 4.36 2.80 -4.60
C LYS A 50 4.25 1.52 -5.42
N ASP A 51 4.57 1.62 -6.70
CA ASP A 51 4.78 0.46 -7.55
C ASP A 51 6.18 -0.12 -7.25
N LEU A 52 6.22 -1.39 -6.89
CA LEU A 52 7.46 -2.06 -6.46
C LEU A 52 8.26 -2.63 -7.64
N ASP A 53 7.64 -2.73 -8.83
CA ASP A 53 8.29 -3.21 -10.04
C ASP A 53 9.00 -2.06 -10.76
N SER A 54 8.30 -0.93 -10.95
CA SER A 54 8.82 0.26 -11.64
C SER A 54 9.50 1.28 -10.71
N GLY A 55 9.14 1.28 -9.42
CA GLY A 55 9.61 2.26 -8.44
C GLY A 55 8.81 3.57 -8.44
N GLU A 56 7.83 3.73 -9.33
CA GLU A 56 6.96 4.91 -9.40
C GLU A 56 6.13 5.09 -8.13
N GLN A 57 5.81 6.34 -7.81
CA GLN A 57 5.04 6.71 -6.61
C GLN A 57 3.98 7.73 -6.97
N VAL A 58 2.77 7.49 -6.51
CA VAL A 58 1.60 8.36 -6.74
C VAL A 58 0.93 8.64 -5.40
N SER A 59 0.76 9.93 -5.08
CA SER A 59 -0.04 10.36 -3.94
C SER A 59 -1.53 10.32 -4.30
N CYS A 60 -2.35 9.87 -3.36
CA CYS A 60 -3.78 9.72 -3.55
C CYS A 60 -4.55 9.90 -2.23
N ALA A 61 -5.85 10.17 -2.34
CA ALA A 61 -6.74 10.17 -1.19
C ALA A 61 -7.02 8.73 -0.73
N ILE A 62 -7.22 8.52 0.57
CA ILE A 62 -7.47 7.17 1.11
C ILE A 62 -8.70 6.50 0.49
N GLU A 63 -9.70 7.30 0.14
CA GLU A 63 -10.95 6.82 -0.47
C GLU A 63 -10.75 6.29 -1.89
N SER A 64 -9.74 6.77 -2.63
CA SER A 64 -9.47 6.35 -4.00
C SER A 64 -8.49 5.18 -4.12
N ILE A 65 -7.82 4.78 -3.03
CA ILE A 65 -6.81 3.70 -3.05
C ILE A 65 -7.36 2.42 -3.70
N ALA A 66 -8.56 1.99 -3.29
CA ALA A 66 -9.13 0.74 -3.78
C ALA A 66 -9.46 0.80 -5.29
N ALA A 67 -9.63 2.00 -5.87
CA ALA A 67 -9.83 2.17 -7.30
C ALA A 67 -8.49 2.16 -8.06
N THR A 68 -7.45 2.76 -7.50
CA THR A 68 -6.13 2.88 -8.15
C THR A 68 -5.30 1.59 -8.11
N VAL A 69 -5.48 0.75 -7.08
CA VAL A 69 -4.64 -0.46 -6.87
C VAL A 69 -5.12 -1.68 -7.66
N THR A 70 -6.38 -1.68 -8.14
CA THR A 70 -6.97 -2.79 -8.93
C THR A 70 -6.44 -2.73 -10.36
#